data_AF-A0A6G0VRQ2-F1
#
_entry.id   AF-A0A6G0VRQ2-F1
#
_cell.length_a   1.000
_cell.length_b   1.000
_cell.length_c   1.000
_cell.angle_alpha   90.00
_cell.angle_beta   90.00
_cell.angle_gamma   90.00
#
_symmetry.space_group_name_H-M   'P 1'
#
loop_
_entity.id
_entity.type
_entity.pdbx_description
1 polymer ?
#
loop_
_entity_poly.entity_id
_entity_poly.type
_entity_poly.pdbx_seq_one_letter_code
_entity_poly.pdbx_strand_id
1 'polypeptide(L)' 'KGTDLVQIITECIKKLEEVGLLAVGIVCDQGSQNRKMFDLLGGTKTNPVVDINGKQICLILLKNCGTIF' A
#
# COMPACT_ATOMS: atom_id res chain seq x y z
N LYS A 1 -4.23 -14.95 -6.37
CA LYS A 1 -3.03 -14.86 -5.50
C LYS A 1 -2.55 -13.42 -5.28
N GLY A 2 -2.24 -12.61 -6.30
CA GLY A 2 -1.90 -11.18 -6.09
C GLY A 2 -3.13 -10.25 -6.00
N THR A 3 -4.19 -10.56 -6.74
CA THR A 3 -5.48 -9.84 -6.72
C THR A 3 -6.15 -9.90 -5.35
N ASP A 4 -6.05 -11.04 -4.68
CA ASP A 4 -6.64 -11.29 -3.37
C ASP A 4 -6.05 -10.34 -2.30
N LEU A 5 -4.74 -10.07 -2.36
CA LEU A 5 -4.04 -9.15 -1.45
C LEU A 5 -4.50 -7.69 -1.63
N VAL A 6 -4.69 -7.25 -2.88
CA VAL A 6 -5.21 -5.91 -3.19
C VAL A 6 -6.62 -5.74 -2.61
N GLN A 7 -7.49 -6.74 -2.81
CA GLN A 7 -8.84 -6.69 -2.26
C GLN A 7 -8.82 -6.62 -0.73
N ILE A 8 -8.01 -7.44 -0.06
CA ILE A 8 -7.87 -7.43 1.40
C ILE A 8 -7.42 -6.06 1.91
N ILE A 9 -6.42 -5.44 1.29
CA ILE A 9 -5.93 -4.12 1.71
C ILE A 9 -7.01 -3.05 1.54
N THR A 10 -7.71 -3.03 0.40
CA THR A 10 -8.79 -2.08 0.16
C THR A 10 -9.93 -2.25 1.17
N GLU A 11 -10.27 -3.49 1.53
CA GLU A 11 -11.26 -3.78 2.58
C GLU A 11 -10.77 -3.34 3.97
N CYS A 12 -9.49 -3.53 4.28
CA CYS A 12 -8.89 -3.05 5.53
C CYS A 12 -8.94 -1.53 5.64
N ILE A 13 -8.60 -0.80 4.57
CA ILE A 13 -8.69 0.67 4.52
C ILE A 13 -10.12 1.11 4.79
N LYS A 14 -11.09 0.50 4.10
CA LYS A 14 -12.50 0.81 4.30
C LYS A 14 -12.94 0.61 5.76
N LYS A 15 -12.53 -0.49 6.39
CA LYS A 15 -12.85 -0.75 7.82
C LYS A 15 -12.20 0.26 8.77
N LEU A 16 -10.99 0.72 8.46
CA LEU A 16 -10.34 1.80 9.23
C LEU A 16 -11.13 3.10 9.11
N GLU A 17 -11.62 3.43 7.91
CA GLU A 17 -12.45 4.61 7.67
C GLU A 17 -13.80 4.54 8.40
N GLU A 18 -14.44 3.37 8.43
CA GLU A 18 -15.71 3.13 9.12
C GLU A 18 -15.63 3.42 10.64
N VAL A 19 -14.43 3.31 11.23
CA VAL A 19 -14.19 3.65 12.65
C VAL A 19 -13.59 5.05 12.85
N GLY A 20 -13.54 5.87 11.80
CA GLY A 20 -13.06 7.25 11.83
C GLY A 20 -11.54 7.43 11.74
N LEU A 21 -10.79 6.37 11.38
CA LEU A 21 -9.35 6.46 11.14
C LEU A 21 -9.06 6.79 9.67
N LEU A 22 -7.92 7.45 9.43
CA LEU A 22 -7.48 7.81 8.09
C LEU A 22 -6.20 7.05 7.73
N ALA A 23 -6.28 6.19 6.72
CA ALA A 23 -5.09 5.57 6.13
C ALA A 23 -4.36 6.60 5.25
N VAL A 24 -3.12 6.94 5.61
CA VAL A 24 -2.30 7.91 4.86
C VAL A 24 -1.19 7.26 4.04
N GLY A 25 -0.87 6.00 4.33
CA GLY A 25 0.15 5.26 3.60
C GLY A 25 0.12 3.75 3.84
N ILE A 26 0.68 3.03 2.88
CA ILE A 26 0.93 1.58 2.96
C ILE A 26 2.43 1.37 2.78
N VAL A 27 3.03 0.67 3.72
CA VAL A 27 4.45 0.33 3.67
C VAL A 27 4.58 -1.14 3.31
N CYS A 28 5.27 -1.43 2.22
CA CYS A 28 5.48 -2.78 1.68
C CYS A 28 6.95 -3.19 1.84
N ASP A 29 7.19 -4.45 2.20
CA ASP A 29 8.53 -5.04 2.11
C ASP A 29 8.89 -5.45 0.67
N GLN A 30 10.11 -5.95 0.46
CA GLN A 30 10.60 -6.40 -0.85
C GLN A 30 10.16 -7.83 -1.23
N GLY A 31 9.24 -8.46 -0.52
CA GLY A 31 8.71 -9.77 -0.87
C GLY A 31 8.07 -9.76 -2.26
N SER A 32 8.22 -10.85 -3.03
CA SER A 32 7.73 -10.90 -4.43
C SER A 32 6.23 -10.63 -4.55
N GLN A 33 5.43 -11.08 -3.57
CA GLN A 33 3.99 -10.80 -3.52
C GLN A 33 3.70 -9.34 -3.17
N ASN A 34 4.46 -8.74 -2.26
CA ASN A 34 4.28 -7.35 -1.84
C ASN A 34 4.71 -6.36 -2.93
N ARG A 35 5.76 -6.67 -3.69
CA ARG A 35 6.11 -5.93 -4.91
C ARG A 35 5.01 -6.03 -5.96
N LYS A 36 4.49 -7.24 -6.20
CA LYS A 36 3.37 -7.43 -7.14
C LYS A 36 2.13 -6.65 -6.72
N MET A 37 1.81 -6.63 -5.43
CA MET A 37 0.70 -5.85 -4.87
C MET A 37 0.94 -4.35 -5.00
N PHE A 38 2.16 -3.87 -4.71
CA PHE A 38 2.56 -2.48 -4.92
C PHE A 38 2.34 -2.04 -6.37
N ASP A 39 2.76 -2.87 -7.33
CA ASP A 39 2.55 -2.62 -8.76
C ASP A 39 1.05 -2.64 -9.12
N LEU A 40 0.28 -3.58 -8.57
CA LEU A 40 -1.17 -3.71 -8.82
C LEU A 40 -1.98 -2.54 -8.24
N LEU A 41 -1.53 -1.94 -7.14
CA LEU A 41 -2.14 -0.73 -6.56
C LEU A 41 -1.80 0.53 -7.38
N GLY A 42 -0.90 0.44 -8.37
CA GLY A 42 -0.45 1.56 -9.19
C GLY A 42 0.77 2.29 -8.62
N GLY A 43 1.44 1.71 -7.63
CA GLY A 43 2.66 2.28 -7.05
C GLY A 43 3.79 2.32 -8.06
N THR A 44 4.50 3.45 -8.12
CA THR A 44 5.72 3.58 -8.91
C THR A 44 6.83 4.23 -8.08
N LYS A 45 8.09 4.09 -8.50
CA LYS A 45 9.23 4.75 -7.83
C LYS A 45 9.15 6.28 -7.86
N THR A 46 8.49 6.84 -8.86
CA THR A 46 8.41 8.28 -9.13
C THR A 46 7.10 8.90 -8.68
N ASN A 47 6.04 8.11 -8.61
CA ASN A 47 4.74 8.49 -8.08
C ASN A 47 4.26 7.39 -7.11
N PRO A 48 4.53 7.54 -5.80
CA PRO A 48 4.10 6.59 -4.78
C PRO A 48 2.65 6.80 -4.36
N VAL A 49 1.97 7.85 -4.82
CA VAL A 49 0.61 8.17 -4.37
C VAL A 49 -0.41 7.50 -5.28
N VAL A 50 -1.35 6.78 -4.66
CA VAL A 50 -2.45 6.09 -5.35
C VAL A 50 -3.79 6.52 -4.78
N ASP A 51 -4.83 6.45 -5.60
CA ASP A 51 -6.21 6.68 -5.13
C ASP A 51 -6.83 5.34 -4.73
N ILE A 52 -7.23 5.23 -3.46
CA ILE A 52 -8.00 4.10 -2.94
C ILE A 52 -9.21 4.69 -2.23
N ASN A 53 -10.42 4.31 -2.68
CA ASN A 53 -11.69 4.83 -2.16
C ASN A 53 -11.81 6.36 -2.18
N GLY A 54 -11.21 7.05 -3.17
CA GLY A 54 -11.23 8.51 -3.26
C GLY A 54 -10.29 9.20 -2.28
N LYS A 55 -9.32 8.47 -1.70
CA LYS A 55 -8.27 8.99 -0.83
C LYS A 55 -6.90 8.76 -1.44
N GLN A 56 -6.06 9.78 -1.31
CA GLN A 56 -4.66 9.70 -1.68
C GLN A 56 -3.87 8.95 -0.60
N ILE A 57 -3.35 7.78 -0.94
CA ILE A 57 -2.56 6.93 -0.06
C ILE A 57 -1.14 6.84 -0.61
N CYS A 58 -0.15 7.08 0.25
CA CYS A 58 1.26 6.97 -0.11
C CYS A 58 1.76 5.52 0.01
N LEU A 59 2.21 4.93 -1.09
CA LEU A 59 2.83 3.61 -1.14
C LEU A 59 4.34 3.71 -0.98
N ILE A 60 4.87 3.06 0.04
CA ILE A 60 6.31 3.05 0.33
C ILE A 60 6.83 1.63 0.19
N LEU A 61 7.65 1.37 -0.82
CA LEU A 61 8.37 0.11 -0.94
C LEU A 61 9.72 0.22 -0.21
N LEU A 62 9.84 -0.41 0.95
CA LEU A 62 11.06 -0.37 1.77
C LEU A 62 12.23 -0.94 0.96
N LYS A 63 13.24 -0.14 0.62
CA LYS A 63 14.53 -0.70 0.16
C LYS A 63 15.21 -1.37 1.34
N ASN A 64 16.05 -2.39 1.10
CA ASN A 64 16.96 -2.93 2.12
C ASN A 64 17.69 -1.78 2.79
N CYS A 65 17.18 -1.33 3.94
CA CYS A 65 17.89 -0.44 4.81
C CYS A 65 18.95 -1.33 5.45
N GLY A 66 20.18 -1.24 4.97
CA GLY A 66 21.28 -1.23 5.92
C GLY A 66 20.98 -0.07 6.87
N THR A 67 20.41 -0.41 8.03
CA THR A 67 20.28 0.40 9.24
C THR A 67 20.06 1.90 9.02
N ILE A 68 18.81 2.36 8.96
CA ILE A 68 18.42 3.66 9.55
C ILE A 68 16.97 3.55 10.07
N PHE A 69 16.82 2.98 11.25
CA PHE A 69 15.95 3.47 12.33
C PHE A 69 16.72 3.23 13.63
#